data_AF-A0A662VM36-F1
#
_entry.id   AF-A0A662VM36-F1
#
_cell.length_a   1.000
_cell.length_b   1.000
_cell.length_c   1.000
_cell.angle_alpha   90.00
_cell.angle_beta   90.00
_cell.angle_gamma   90.00
#
_symmetry.space_group_name_H-M   'P 1'
#
loop_
_entity.id
_entity.type
_entity.pdbx_description
1 polymer ?
#
loop_
_entity_poly.entity_id
_entity_poly.type
_entity_poly.pdbx_seq_one_letter_code
_entity_poly.pdbx_strand_id
1 'polypeptide(L)'
;MTNKIDKNDGKLNEILLVNKITRHELLNVLNVISGFLEVFKEKKDYKLLDKIFDAIERGVKLIDQMKELEKLVVYEDALKPLNVAEIINSICSKYNIDFTIKGNCTVLADEALSTVFDNIIRNAITHGKTEKI
;
A
#
# COMPACT_ATOMS: atom_id res chain seq x y z
N MET A 1 -7.51 -27.81 -21.52
CA MET A 1 -6.43 -26.80 -21.70
C MET A 1 -6.95 -25.35 -21.68
N THR A 2 -8.22 -25.12 -21.31
CA THR A 2 -8.90 -23.82 -21.46
C THR A 2 -8.97 -22.96 -20.19
N ASN A 3 -8.73 -23.51 -18.99
CA ASN A 3 -8.92 -22.78 -17.72
C ASN A 3 -7.82 -21.76 -17.35
N LYS A 4 -6.71 -21.66 -18.10
CA LYS A 4 -5.58 -20.76 -17.76
C LYS A 4 -5.60 -19.44 -18.54
N ILE A 5 -6.31 -19.39 -19.67
CA ILE A 5 -6.37 -18.21 -20.54
C ILE A 5 -7.42 -17.20 -20.00
N ASP A 6 -8.62 -17.68 -19.64
CA ASP A 6 -9.70 -16.81 -19.11
C ASP A 6 -9.36 -16.12 -17.78
N LYS A 7 -8.52 -16.73 -16.93
CA LYS A 7 -8.11 -16.15 -15.64
C LYS A 7 -7.16 -14.96 -15.81
N ASN A 8 -6.29 -14.99 -16.82
CA ASN A 8 -5.34 -13.90 -17.08
C ASN A 8 -6.03 -12.68 -17.67
N ASP A 9 -7.05 -12.87 -18.52
CA ASP A 9 -7.81 -11.77 -19.11
C ASP A 9 -8.60 -11.00 -18.05
N GLY A 10 -9.17 -11.68 -17.05
CA GLY A 10 -9.83 -11.05 -15.90
C GLY A 10 -8.89 -10.18 -15.08
N LYS A 11 -7.74 -10.73 -14.66
CA LYS A 11 -6.72 -10.02 -13.86
C LYS A 11 -6.13 -8.82 -14.62
N LEU A 12 -5.87 -8.98 -15.91
CA LEU A 12 -5.40 -7.89 -16.77
C LEU A 12 -6.43 -6.75 -16.86
N ASN A 13 -7.70 -7.09 -17.03
CA ASN A 13 -8.79 -6.10 -17.06
C ASN A 13 -8.94 -5.36 -15.73
N GLU A 14 -8.77 -6.03 -14.60
CA GLU A 14 -8.76 -5.40 -13.27
C GLU A 14 -7.60 -4.41 -13.11
N ILE A 15 -6.39 -4.79 -13.51
CA ILE A 15 -5.21 -3.90 -13.48
C ILE A 15 -5.44 -2.67 -14.36
N LEU A 16 -5.97 -2.87 -15.57
CA LEU A 16 -6.27 -1.78 -16.50
C LEU A 16 -7.34 -0.83 -15.96
N LEU A 17 -8.36 -1.37 -15.29
CA LEU A 17 -9.40 -0.58 -14.63
C LEU A 17 -8.82 0.25 -13.49
N VAL A 18 -8.04 -0.37 -12.60
CA VAL A 18 -7.41 0.35 -11.49
C VAL A 18 -6.48 1.43 -12.00
N ASN A 19 -5.63 1.14 -12.98
CA ASN A 19 -4.74 2.14 -13.58
C ASN A 19 -5.54 3.31 -14.20
N LYS A 20 -6.68 3.03 -14.86
CA LYS A 20 -7.55 4.10 -15.38
C LYS A 20 -8.11 4.98 -14.25
N ILE A 21 -8.56 4.38 -13.15
CA ILE A 21 -9.07 5.11 -11.98
C ILE A 21 -7.96 5.97 -11.36
N THR A 22 -6.78 5.38 -11.13
CA THR A 22 -5.62 6.09 -10.54
C THR A 22 -5.23 7.30 -11.37
N ARG A 23 -5.14 7.16 -12.70
CA ARG A 23 -4.84 8.30 -13.59
C ARG A 23 -5.90 9.40 -13.48
N HIS A 24 -7.17 9.03 -13.45
CA HIS A 24 -8.26 9.99 -13.29
C HIS A 24 -8.16 10.75 -11.97
N GLU A 25 -7.92 10.04 -10.86
CA GLU A 25 -7.82 10.65 -9.54
C GLU A 25 -6.58 11.55 -9.41
N LEU A 26 -5.44 11.13 -9.97
CA LEU A 26 -4.23 11.95 -10.00
C LEU A 26 -4.43 13.23 -10.81
N LEU A 27 -5.08 13.12 -11.99
CA LEU A 27 -5.44 14.29 -12.80
C LEU A 27 -6.37 15.24 -12.02
N ASN A 28 -7.31 14.70 -11.27
CA ASN A 28 -8.20 15.51 -10.43
C ASN A 28 -7.42 16.25 -9.33
N VAL A 29 -6.48 15.58 -8.65
CA VAL A 29 -5.61 16.23 -7.66
C VAL A 29 -4.82 17.38 -8.30
N LEU A 30 -4.23 17.15 -9.48
CA LEU A 30 -3.47 18.18 -10.19
C LEU A 30 -4.35 19.35 -10.63
N ASN A 31 -5.58 19.10 -11.10
CA ASN A 31 -6.52 20.15 -11.47
C ASN A 31 -6.91 21.03 -10.27
N VAL A 32 -7.12 20.41 -9.10
CA VAL A 32 -7.40 21.13 -7.86
C VAL A 32 -6.22 22.00 -7.45
N ILE A 33 -5.00 21.46 -7.51
CA ILE A 33 -3.77 22.22 -7.23
C ILE A 33 -3.63 23.41 -8.18
N SER A 34 -3.79 23.18 -9.49
CA SER A 34 -3.72 24.23 -10.52
C SER A 34 -4.76 25.32 -10.28
N GLY A 35 -6.02 24.96 -10.02
CA GLY A 35 -7.08 25.93 -9.75
C GLY A 35 -6.82 26.77 -8.50
N PHE A 36 -6.34 26.16 -7.41
CA PHE A 36 -5.96 26.94 -6.22
C PHE A 36 -4.75 27.83 -6.45
N LEU A 37 -3.76 27.37 -7.24
CA LEU A 37 -2.59 28.18 -7.60
C LEU A 37 -2.97 29.38 -8.47
N GLU A 38 -3.90 29.24 -9.41
CA GLU A 38 -4.43 30.34 -10.21
C GLU A 38 -5.08 31.41 -9.33
N VAL A 39 -5.96 30.99 -8.42
CA VAL A 39 -6.62 31.92 -7.48
C VAL A 39 -5.59 32.55 -6.52
N PHE A 40 -4.59 31.79 -6.07
CA PHE A 40 -3.52 32.31 -5.22
C PHE A 40 -2.68 33.35 -5.96
N LYS A 41 -2.39 33.14 -7.24
CA LYS A 41 -1.63 34.08 -8.07
C LYS A 41 -2.32 35.44 -8.15
N GLU A 42 -3.65 35.45 -8.24
CA GLU A 42 -4.47 36.67 -8.28
C GLU A 42 -4.67 37.31 -6.91
N LYS A 43 -5.10 36.53 -5.91
CA LYS A 43 -5.58 37.06 -4.63
C LYS A 43 -4.52 37.12 -3.53
N LYS A 44 -3.40 36.42 -3.69
CA LYS A 44 -2.32 36.29 -2.69
C LYS A 44 -2.82 35.85 -1.30
N ASP A 45 -3.91 35.08 -1.26
CA ASP A 45 -4.47 34.54 -0.02
C ASP A 45 -3.71 33.28 0.41
N TYR A 46 -2.84 33.43 1.39
CA TYR A 46 -2.00 32.34 1.90
C TYR A 46 -2.80 31.17 2.50
N LYS A 47 -4.08 31.35 2.86
CA LYS A 47 -4.94 30.24 3.29
C LYS A 47 -5.18 29.19 2.19
N LEU A 48 -4.96 29.57 0.92
CA LEU A 48 -5.05 28.64 -0.20
C LEU A 48 -3.85 27.70 -0.28
N LEU A 49 -2.70 28.07 0.31
CA LEU A 49 -1.52 27.22 0.33
C LEU A 49 -1.77 25.94 1.13
N ASP A 50 -2.46 26.04 2.27
CA ASP A 50 -2.83 24.87 3.07
C ASP A 50 -3.65 23.88 2.23
N LYS A 51 -4.63 24.38 1.47
CA LYS A 51 -5.45 23.53 0.58
C LYS A 51 -4.65 22.90 -0.56
N ILE A 52 -3.63 23.59 -1.06
CA ILE A 52 -2.71 23.06 -2.07
C ILE A 52 -1.86 21.93 -1.47
N PHE A 53 -1.31 22.14 -0.28
CA PHE A 53 -0.53 21.11 0.43
C PHE A 53 -1.39 19.88 0.76
N ASP A 54 -2.62 20.07 1.24
CA ASP A 54 -3.57 18.97 1.48
C ASP A 54 -3.83 18.17 0.19
N ALA A 55 -3.98 18.85 -0.95
CA ALA A 55 -4.17 18.20 -2.23
C ALA A 55 -2.93 17.40 -2.65
N ILE A 56 -1.73 17.95 -2.47
CA ILE A 56 -0.46 17.25 -2.73
C ILE A 56 -0.34 16.00 -1.85
N GLU A 57 -0.62 16.10 -0.55
CA GLU A 57 -0.54 14.97 0.37
C GLU A 57 -1.51 13.85 -0.03
N ARG A 58 -2.73 14.18 -0.47
CA ARG A 58 -3.65 13.20 -1.03
C ARG A 58 -3.09 12.52 -2.28
N GLY A 59 -2.45 13.27 -3.18
CA GLY A 59 -1.79 12.72 -4.36
C GLY A 59 -0.66 11.75 -4.01
N VAL A 60 0.15 12.07 -3.00
CA VAL A 60 1.20 11.18 -2.49
C VAL A 60 0.61 9.89 -1.92
N LYS A 61 -0.43 9.99 -1.08
CA LYS A 61 -1.13 8.82 -0.53
C LYS A 61 -1.69 7.90 -1.62
N LEU A 62 -2.27 8.46 -2.68
CA LEU A 62 -2.76 7.70 -3.83
C LEU A 62 -1.65 6.92 -4.54
N ILE A 63 -0.47 7.53 -4.72
CA ILE A 63 0.69 6.88 -5.32
C ILE A 63 1.17 5.72 -4.44
N ASP A 64 1.25 5.92 -3.13
CA ASP A 64 1.70 4.87 -2.21
C ASP A 64 0.71 3.70 -2.16
N GLN A 65 -0.60 3.98 -2.18
CA GLN A 65 -1.63 2.93 -2.30
C GLN A 65 -1.48 2.13 -3.61
N MET A 66 -1.18 2.80 -4.71
CA MET A 66 -0.95 2.12 -6.00
C MET A 66 0.29 1.22 -5.97
N LYS A 67 1.38 1.64 -5.31
CA LYS A 67 2.58 0.81 -5.13
C LYS A 67 2.30 -0.43 -4.29
N GLU A 68 1.50 -0.31 -3.23
CA GLU A 68 1.09 -1.47 -2.43
C GLU A 68 0.25 -2.45 -3.25
N LEU A 69 -0.64 -1.95 -4.11
CA LEU A 69 -1.40 -2.80 -5.01
C LEU A 69 -0.53 -3.47 -6.08
N GLU A 70 0.43 -2.74 -6.66
CA GLU A 70 1.39 -3.28 -7.63
C GLU A 70 2.16 -4.47 -7.04
N LYS A 71 2.64 -4.37 -5.79
CA LYS A 71 3.28 -5.48 -5.09
C LYS A 71 2.38 -6.73 -5.11
N LEU A 72 1.10 -6.59 -4.73
CA LEU A 72 0.14 -7.71 -4.70
C LEU A 72 -0.07 -8.35 -6.09
N VAL A 73 0.04 -7.57 -7.16
CA VAL A 73 -0.18 -8.03 -8.54
C VAL A 73 1.04 -8.74 -9.12
N VAL A 74 2.25 -8.24 -8.81
CA VAL A 74 3.55 -8.70 -9.34
C VAL A 74 4.04 -10.00 -8.69
N TYR A 75 3.46 -10.42 -7.56
CA TYR A 75 3.70 -11.76 -6.98
C TYR A 75 3.02 -12.86 -7.82
N GLU A 76 3.49 -13.05 -9.05
CA GLU A 76 3.20 -14.23 -9.85
C GLU A 76 4.11 -15.40 -9.42
N ASP A 77 3.47 -16.37 -8.77
CA ASP A 77 3.68 -17.82 -8.89
C ASP A 77 4.95 -18.48 -8.34
N ALA A 78 5.90 -17.77 -7.73
CA ALA A 78 7.02 -18.44 -7.06
C ALA A 78 6.79 -18.56 -5.55
N LEU A 79 6.02 -19.56 -5.11
CA LEU A 79 6.05 -20.00 -3.71
C LEU A 79 7.47 -20.44 -3.38
N LYS A 80 8.10 -19.78 -2.43
CA LYS A 80 9.43 -20.15 -1.94
C LYS A 80 9.30 -20.72 -0.53
N PRO A 81 10.17 -21.65 -0.13
CA PRO A 81 10.25 -22.05 1.27
C PRO A 81 10.76 -20.85 2.08
N LEU A 82 9.90 -20.34 2.94
CA LEU A 82 10.15 -19.19 3.79
C LEU A 82 10.12 -19.60 5.26
N ASN A 83 11.13 -19.19 6.02
CA ASN A 83 11.14 -19.35 7.47
C ASN A 83 10.29 -18.26 8.13
N VAL A 84 9.17 -18.64 8.71
CA VAL A 84 8.20 -17.70 9.31
C VAL A 84 8.81 -16.99 10.52
N ALA A 85 9.63 -17.67 11.30
CA ALA A 85 10.27 -17.07 12.48
C ALA A 85 11.23 -15.94 12.07
N GLU A 86 11.99 -16.11 10.97
CA GLU A 86 12.89 -15.08 10.46
C GLU A 86 12.12 -13.85 9.95
N ILE A 87 11.02 -14.07 9.22
CA ILE A 87 10.17 -12.99 8.71
C ILE A 87 9.57 -12.19 9.87
N ILE A 88 8.98 -12.87 10.85
CA ILE A 88 8.36 -12.22 12.00
C ILE A 88 9.42 -11.46 12.81
N ASN A 89 10.60 -12.05 13.07
CA ASN A 89 11.68 -11.36 13.76
C ASN A 89 12.13 -10.07 13.03
N SER A 90 12.25 -10.13 11.70
CA SER A 90 12.59 -8.96 10.87
C SER A 90 11.54 -7.85 10.99
N ILE A 91 10.25 -8.21 10.98
CA ILE A 91 9.15 -7.25 11.16
C ILE A 91 9.14 -6.69 12.58
N CYS A 92 9.26 -7.54 13.59
CA CYS A 92 9.25 -7.17 15.00
C CYS A 92 10.39 -6.20 15.35
N SER A 93 11.55 -6.32 14.69
CA SER A 93 12.68 -5.40 14.89
C SER A 93 12.34 -3.92 14.59
N LYS A 94 11.28 -3.66 13.82
CA LYS A 94 10.79 -2.32 13.48
C LYS A 94 9.89 -1.72 14.57
N TYR A 95 9.41 -2.54 15.52
CA TYR A 95 8.44 -2.15 16.53
C TYR A 95 9.00 -2.36 17.94
N ASN A 96 8.81 -1.39 18.81
CA ASN A 96 9.42 -1.38 20.14
C ASN A 96 8.49 -1.98 21.21
N ILE A 97 7.94 -3.18 20.94
CA ILE A 97 7.00 -3.89 21.83
C ILE A 97 7.49 -5.32 22.11
N ASP A 98 6.99 -5.94 23.17
CA ASP A 98 7.36 -7.31 23.53
C ASP A 98 6.73 -8.33 22.57
N PHE A 99 7.55 -9.18 21.94
CA PHE A 99 7.09 -10.25 21.05
C PHE A 99 7.46 -11.63 21.60
N THR A 100 6.52 -12.58 21.60
CA THR A 100 6.77 -13.99 21.98
C THR A 100 6.55 -14.92 20.79
N ILE A 101 7.63 -15.36 20.16
CA ILE A 101 7.57 -16.35 19.07
C ILE A 101 7.80 -17.75 19.65
N LYS A 102 6.82 -18.65 19.48
CA LYS A 102 6.93 -20.05 19.89
C LYS A 102 6.91 -20.96 18.66
N GLY A 103 8.02 -21.68 18.47
CA GLY A 103 8.19 -22.64 17.38
C GLY A 103 8.96 -22.06 16.20
N ASN A 104 9.32 -22.95 15.28
CA ASN A 104 9.96 -22.63 14.01
C ASN A 104 9.24 -23.42 12.92
N CYS A 105 8.76 -22.75 11.89
CA CYS A 105 8.10 -23.40 10.76
C CYS A 105 8.57 -22.79 9.45
N THR A 106 8.68 -23.66 8.44
CA THR A 106 8.95 -23.28 7.07
C THR A 106 7.69 -23.50 6.26
N VAL A 107 7.22 -22.46 5.57
CA VAL A 107 6.01 -22.51 4.75
C VAL A 107 6.36 -22.18 3.31
N LEU A 108 5.64 -22.78 2.37
CA LEU A 108 5.70 -22.37 0.96
C LEU A 108 4.79 -21.16 0.81
N ALA A 109 5.38 -19.98 0.68
CA ALA A 109 4.66 -18.73 0.53
C ALA A 109 5.43 -17.77 -0.38
N ASP A 110 4.74 -16.75 -0.87
CA ASP A 110 5.37 -15.63 -1.55
C ASP A 110 5.79 -14.54 -0.54
N GLU A 111 6.43 -13.49 -1.04
CA GLU A 111 6.86 -12.37 -0.19
C GLU A 111 5.69 -11.55 0.35
N ALA A 112 4.47 -11.69 -0.21
CA ALA A 112 3.27 -11.02 0.28
C ALA A 112 2.92 -11.43 1.72
N LEU A 113 3.32 -12.63 2.15
CA LEU A 113 3.16 -13.10 3.52
C LEU A 113 3.80 -12.13 4.54
N SER A 114 4.95 -11.54 4.21
CA SER A 114 5.62 -10.56 5.09
C SER A 114 4.79 -9.28 5.25
N THR A 115 4.21 -8.79 4.15
CA THR A 115 3.32 -7.61 4.14
C THR A 115 2.05 -7.86 4.96
N VAL A 116 1.48 -9.06 4.89
CA VAL A 116 0.30 -9.43 5.71
C VAL A 116 0.63 -9.38 7.20
N PHE A 117 1.74 -9.98 7.62
CA PHE A 117 2.15 -9.95 9.03
C PHE A 117 2.44 -8.53 9.52
N ASP A 118 3.14 -7.71 8.73
CA ASP A 118 3.40 -6.31 9.08
C ASP A 118 2.09 -5.52 9.24
N ASN A 119 1.13 -5.70 8.33
CA ASN A 119 -0.17 -5.05 8.41
C ASN A 119 -0.94 -5.43 9.68
N ILE A 120 -0.95 -6.71 10.04
CA ILE A 120 -1.64 -7.19 11.25
C ILE A 120 -0.98 -6.63 12.51
N ILE A 121 0.35 -6.70 12.60
CA ILE A 121 1.13 -6.21 13.74
C ILE A 121 0.96 -4.69 13.88
N ARG A 122 1.08 -3.95 12.78
CA ARG A 122 0.88 -2.50 12.77
C ARG A 122 -0.53 -2.12 13.25
N ASN A 123 -1.55 -2.86 12.81
CA ASN A 123 -2.93 -2.63 13.24
C ASN A 123 -3.11 -2.93 14.74
N ALA A 124 -2.51 -4.01 15.25
CA ALA A 124 -2.55 -4.35 16.68
C ALA A 124 -1.88 -3.28 17.55
N ILE A 125 -0.76 -2.70 17.10
CA ILE A 125 -0.06 -1.63 17.82
C ILE A 125 -0.84 -0.31 17.73
N THR A 126 -1.14 0.13 16.51
CA THR A 126 -1.71 1.46 16.25
C THR A 126 -3.14 1.60 16.77
N HIS A 127 -3.98 0.59 16.50
CA HIS A 127 -5.41 0.64 16.84
C HIS A 127 -5.74 -0.17 18.10
N GLY A 128 -5.03 -1.27 18.35
CA GLY A 128 -5.22 -2.09 19.55
C GLY A 128 -4.53 -1.55 20.81
N LYS A 129 -3.55 -0.64 20.67
CA LYS A 129 -2.69 -0.13 21.76
C LYS A 129 -2.06 -1.26 22.60
N THR A 130 -1.80 -2.38 21.96
CA THR A 130 -1.27 -3.57 22.64
C THR A 130 0.21 -3.39 22.92
N GLU A 131 0.62 -3.67 24.16
CA GLU A 131 2.02 -3.59 24.61
C GLU A 131 2.79 -4.90 24.38
N LYS A 132 2.11 -5.98 23.98
CA LYS A 132 2.68 -7.32 23.82
C LYS A 132 1.98 -8.21 22.77
N ILE A 133 2.75 -8.87 21.90
CA ILE A 133 2.27 -9.77 20.84
C ILE A 133 2.85 -11.19 20.98
#